data_AF-F5BX17-F1
#
_entry.id   AF-F5BX17-F1
#
_cell.length_a   1.000
_cell.length_b   1.000
_cell.length_c   1.000
_cell.angle_alpha   90.00
_cell.angle_beta   90.00
_cell.angle_gamma   90.00
#
_symmetry.space_group_name_H-M   'P 1'
#
loop_
_entity.id
_entity.type
_entity.pdbx_description
1 polymer ?
#
loop_
_entity_poly.entity_id
_entity_poly.type
_entity_poly.pdbx_seq_one_letter_code
_entity_poly.pdbx_strand_id
1 'polypeptide(L)'
;MVKKGLSLEEKRAKILNIYHGTKSIFSLKEIEKAASKQGVVSQTIKDVNQSLVDDGLVDMDKIGPSNFFWSFPSKAVVDRQNLIDSLKRDIAKAEDTAAVNKRKIASLVEERADTEERQLKLRRLQDNKQRVKQLESEYETLKENDPAELEKVTNVAEVCKDGVNRWTDNTWSIKSWMVKTRGMSGADVDKYLQIKADFDHV
;
A
#
# COMPACT_ATOMS: atom_id res chain seq x y z
N MET A 1 17.88 -2.52 -75.41
CA MET A 1 18.24 -3.03 -74.07
C MET A 1 17.48 -2.25 -73.02
N VAL A 2 16.51 -2.87 -72.35
CA VAL A 2 15.73 -2.22 -71.28
C VAL A 2 16.64 -2.08 -70.05
N LYS A 3 16.86 -0.84 -69.59
CA LYS A 3 17.62 -0.59 -68.35
C LYS A 3 16.84 -1.22 -67.18
N LYS A 4 17.40 -2.27 -66.58
CA LYS A 4 16.86 -2.90 -65.37
C LYS A 4 16.78 -1.81 -64.28
N GLY A 5 15.58 -1.58 -63.73
CA GLY A 5 15.41 -0.63 -62.64
C GLY A 5 16.18 -1.06 -61.39
N LEU A 6 16.63 -0.11 -60.57
CA LEU A 6 17.27 -0.41 -59.29
C LEU A 6 16.31 -1.16 -58.38
N SER A 7 16.81 -2.24 -57.77
CA SER A 7 16.14 -2.99 -56.70
C SER A 7 15.99 -2.16 -55.43
N LEU A 8 15.16 -2.62 -54.49
CA LEU A 8 14.95 -1.94 -53.21
C LEU A 8 16.28 -1.78 -52.44
N GLU A 9 17.06 -2.84 -52.32
CA GLU A 9 18.34 -2.82 -51.61
C GLU A 9 19.36 -1.89 -52.26
N GLU A 10 19.42 -1.83 -53.59
CA GLU A 10 20.31 -0.88 -54.28
C GLU A 10 19.87 0.57 -54.05
N LYS A 11 18.57 0.85 -53.95
CA LYS A 11 18.06 2.18 -53.58
C LYS A 11 18.42 2.52 -52.13
N ARG A 12 18.24 1.58 -51.19
CA ARG A 12 18.61 1.72 -49.77
C ARG A 12 20.10 2.04 -49.63
N ALA A 13 20.96 1.24 -50.26
CA ALA A 13 22.40 1.43 -50.25
C ALA A 13 22.81 2.80 -50.82
N LYS A 14 22.19 3.23 -51.94
CA LYS A 14 22.46 4.56 -52.51
C LYS A 14 22.08 5.70 -51.59
N ILE A 15 20.90 5.64 -50.96
CA ILE A 15 20.46 6.68 -50.01
C ILE A 15 21.36 6.71 -48.78
N LEU A 16 21.69 5.54 -48.21
CA LEU A 16 22.58 5.44 -47.06
C LEU A 16 23.99 5.97 -47.37
N ASN A 17 24.52 5.68 -48.56
CA ASN A 17 25.81 6.20 -49.03
C ASN A 17 25.81 7.73 -49.16
N ILE A 18 24.69 8.36 -49.48
CA ILE A 18 24.58 9.82 -49.48
C ILE A 18 24.80 10.33 -48.06
N TYR A 19 24.10 9.79 -47.07
CA TYR A 19 24.27 10.19 -45.67
C TYR A 19 25.70 9.98 -45.17
N HIS A 20 26.28 8.80 -45.41
CA HIS A 20 27.63 8.46 -44.93
C HIS A 20 28.73 9.21 -45.67
N GLY A 21 28.51 9.55 -46.94
CA GLY A 21 29.45 10.31 -47.76
C GLY A 21 29.46 11.80 -47.42
N THR A 22 28.29 12.43 -47.30
CA THR A 22 28.18 13.87 -46.99
C THR A 22 28.31 14.18 -45.51
N LYS A 23 28.01 13.20 -44.64
CA LYS A 23 28.03 13.35 -43.17
C LYS A 23 27.27 14.61 -42.73
N SER A 24 26.11 14.82 -43.34
CA SER A 24 25.29 16.01 -43.18
C SER A 24 23.86 15.64 -42.82
N ILE A 25 23.13 16.58 -42.22
CA ILE A 25 21.71 16.44 -41.89
C ILE A 25 20.88 16.89 -43.10
N PHE A 26 19.81 16.18 -43.41
CA PHE A 26 18.91 16.47 -44.52
C PHE A 26 17.47 16.59 -44.06
N SER A 27 16.73 17.55 -44.60
CA SER A 27 15.27 17.49 -44.65
C SER A 27 14.80 16.49 -45.71
N LEU A 28 13.53 16.09 -45.65
CA LEU A 28 12.94 15.16 -46.64
C LEU A 28 13.13 15.66 -48.09
N LYS A 29 12.92 16.96 -48.33
CA LYS A 29 13.08 17.56 -49.68
C LYS A 29 14.53 17.53 -50.17
N GLU A 30 15.50 17.71 -49.26
CA GLU A 30 16.91 17.72 -49.62
C GLU A 30 17.41 16.31 -49.96
N ILE A 31 17.00 15.29 -49.19
CA ILE A 31 17.35 13.91 -49.50
C ILE A 31 16.66 13.43 -50.78
N GLU A 32 15.41 13.80 -51.03
CA GLU A 32 14.72 13.54 -52.31
C GLU A 32 15.49 14.09 -53.51
N LYS A 33 15.99 15.33 -53.39
CA LYS A 33 16.81 15.98 -54.44
C LYS A 33 18.16 15.28 -54.60
N ALA A 34 18.83 14.93 -53.51
CA ALA A 34 20.15 14.29 -53.55
C ALA A 34 20.08 12.86 -54.12
N ALA A 35 19.10 12.06 -53.68
CA ALA A 35 18.93 10.68 -54.13
C ALA A 35 18.40 10.59 -55.57
N SER A 36 17.57 11.55 -56.01
CA SER A 36 17.16 11.66 -57.41
C SER A 36 18.37 11.89 -58.35
N LYS A 37 19.33 12.72 -57.94
CA LYS A 37 20.59 12.93 -58.68
C LYS A 37 21.44 11.66 -58.79
N GLN A 38 21.34 10.76 -57.81
CA GLN A 38 22.01 9.45 -57.80
C GLN A 38 21.21 8.35 -58.54
N GLY A 39 20.11 8.72 -59.20
CA GLY A 39 19.31 7.82 -60.04
C GLY A 39 18.25 7.00 -59.30
N VAL A 40 17.93 7.34 -58.04
CA VAL A 40 16.78 6.75 -57.34
C VAL A 40 15.49 7.40 -57.84
N VAL A 41 14.46 6.61 -58.13
CA VAL A 41 13.16 7.12 -58.61
C VAL A 41 12.50 7.97 -57.52
N SER A 42 12.23 9.24 -57.83
CA SER A 42 11.76 10.26 -56.87
C SER A 42 10.58 9.81 -56.01
N GLN A 43 9.55 9.22 -56.63
CA GLN A 43 8.35 8.72 -55.94
C GLN A 43 8.64 7.64 -54.90
N THR A 44 9.76 6.94 -55.00
CA THR A 44 10.13 5.87 -54.06
C THR A 44 11.05 6.32 -52.94
N ILE A 45 11.64 7.53 -53.02
CA ILE A 45 12.69 7.95 -52.07
C ILE A 45 12.14 8.06 -50.65
N LYS A 46 10.93 8.62 -50.48
CA LYS A 46 10.30 8.76 -49.17
C LYS A 46 10.15 7.41 -48.46
N ASP A 47 9.58 6.42 -49.12
CA ASP A 47 9.32 5.09 -48.53
C ASP A 47 10.63 4.32 -48.29
N VAL A 48 11.60 4.44 -49.19
CA VAL A 48 12.93 3.83 -49.02
C VAL A 48 13.70 4.49 -47.88
N ASN A 49 13.59 5.81 -47.72
CA ASN A 49 14.22 6.51 -46.60
C ASN A 49 13.54 6.16 -45.28
N GLN A 50 12.21 6.02 -45.28
CA GLN A 50 11.48 5.58 -44.10
C GLN A 50 11.88 4.16 -43.69
N SER A 51 12.02 3.22 -44.62
CA SER A 51 12.48 1.86 -44.28
C SER A 51 13.92 1.81 -43.75
N LEU A 52 14.77 2.78 -44.09
CA LEU A 52 16.09 2.94 -43.45
C LEU A 52 15.99 3.46 -42.01
N VAL A 53 15.00 4.31 -41.73
CA VAL A 53 14.71 4.79 -40.38
C VAL A 53 14.13 3.68 -39.51
N ASP A 54 13.18 2.92 -40.04
CA ASP A 54 12.51 1.83 -39.33
C ASP A 54 13.52 0.74 -38.92
N ASP A 55 14.53 0.48 -39.74
CA ASP A 55 15.62 -0.46 -39.45
C ASP A 55 16.77 0.16 -38.63
N GLY A 56 16.65 1.42 -38.19
CA GLY A 56 17.64 2.11 -37.36
C GLY A 56 18.96 2.45 -38.08
N LEU A 57 18.99 2.41 -39.41
CA LEU A 57 20.16 2.76 -40.21
C LEU A 57 20.26 4.27 -40.48
N VAL A 58 19.13 4.98 -40.44
CA VAL A 58 19.03 6.44 -40.53
C VAL A 58 18.28 6.93 -39.30
N ASP A 59 18.82 7.92 -38.61
CA ASP A 59 18.11 8.60 -37.55
C ASP A 59 17.13 9.61 -38.14
N MET A 60 15.98 9.76 -37.50
CA MET A 60 15.03 10.82 -37.78
C MET A 60 14.68 11.54 -36.48
N ASP A 61 14.63 12.87 -36.53
CA ASP A 61 14.05 13.68 -35.47
C ASP A 61 13.19 14.80 -36.06
N LYS A 62 12.14 15.16 -35.32
CA LYS A 62 11.18 16.18 -35.72
C LYS A 62 11.46 17.46 -34.98
N ILE A 63 11.97 18.44 -35.72
CA ILE A 63 12.29 19.77 -35.18
C ILE A 63 11.26 20.77 -35.76
N GLY A 64 10.36 21.21 -34.88
CA GLY A 64 9.21 22.04 -35.27
C GLY A 64 8.25 21.28 -36.21
N PRO A 65 7.85 21.86 -37.36
CA PRO A 65 6.95 21.19 -38.29
C PRO A 65 7.65 20.20 -39.23
N SER A 66 8.99 20.11 -39.20
CA SER A 66 9.79 19.39 -40.21
C SER A 66 10.54 18.19 -39.62
N ASN A 67 10.63 17.11 -40.40
CA ASN A 67 11.48 15.95 -40.07
C ASN A 67 12.87 16.13 -40.69
N PHE A 68 13.90 15.86 -39.89
CA PHE A 68 15.29 15.87 -40.26
C PHE A 68 15.86 14.46 -40.13
N PHE A 69 16.77 14.12 -41.05
CA PHE A 69 17.31 12.79 -41.22
C PHE A 69 18.83 12.85 -41.33
N TRP A 70 19.50 11.91 -40.68
CA TRP A 70 20.96 11.79 -40.78
C TRP A 70 21.41 10.35 -40.52
N SER A 71 22.60 10.02 -40.98
CA SER A 71 23.28 8.77 -40.60
C SER A 71 24.77 8.98 -40.63
N PHE A 72 25.45 8.58 -39.55
CA PHE A 72 26.90 8.67 -39.44
C PHE A 72 27.49 7.27 -39.27
N PRO A 73 28.59 6.94 -39.99
CA PRO A 73 29.19 5.62 -39.92
C PRO A 73 29.73 5.26 -38.52
N SER A 74 30.05 6.26 -37.69
CA SER A 74 30.55 6.07 -36.32
C SER A 74 29.45 5.71 -35.30
N LYS A 75 28.18 6.03 -35.58
CA LYS A 75 27.08 5.86 -34.63
C LYS A 75 26.96 4.42 -34.12
N ALA A 76 26.98 3.46 -35.03
CA ALA A 76 26.80 2.05 -34.69
C ALA A 76 27.93 1.50 -33.79
N VAL A 77 29.13 2.10 -33.84
CA VAL A 77 30.23 1.75 -32.94
C VAL A 77 30.03 2.43 -31.58
N VAL A 78 29.69 3.72 -31.58
CA VAL A 78 29.45 4.50 -30.36
C VAL A 78 28.30 3.93 -29.54
N ASP A 79 27.18 3.57 -30.17
CA ASP A 79 26.00 3.02 -29.49
C ASP A 79 26.32 1.68 -28.83
N ARG A 80 27.08 0.81 -29.52
CA ARG A 80 27.55 -0.46 -28.95
C ARG A 80 28.50 -0.24 -27.78
N GLN A 81 29.41 0.72 -27.89
CA GLN A 81 30.34 1.05 -26.81
C GLN A 81 29.60 1.58 -25.59
N ASN A 82 28.64 2.50 -25.79
CA ASN A 82 27.78 3.02 -24.72
C ASN A 82 26.98 1.90 -24.03
N LEU A 83 26.45 0.95 -24.81
CA LEU A 83 25.75 -0.21 -24.26
C LEU A 83 26.68 -1.09 -23.43
N ILE A 84 27.89 -1.39 -23.92
CA ILE A 84 28.91 -2.13 -23.17
C ILE A 84 29.23 -1.43 -21.85
N ASP A 85 29.44 -0.12 -21.88
CA ASP A 85 29.80 0.65 -20.69
C ASP A 85 28.63 0.73 -19.69
N SER A 86 27.39 0.81 -20.19
CA SER A 86 26.20 0.69 -19.35
C SER A 86 26.12 -0.68 -18.67
N LEU A 87 26.23 -1.76 -19.45
CA LEU A 87 26.15 -3.12 -18.93
C LEU A 87 27.28 -3.41 -17.93
N LYS A 88 28.50 -2.92 -18.16
CA LYS A 88 29.60 -3.02 -17.21
C LYS A 88 29.29 -2.33 -15.88
N ARG A 89 28.69 -1.14 -15.92
CA ARG A 89 28.25 -0.43 -14.70
C ARG A 89 27.17 -1.19 -13.95
N ASP A 90 26.22 -1.78 -14.68
CA ASP A 90 25.13 -2.54 -14.07
C ASP A 90 25.62 -3.84 -13.44
N ILE A 91 26.56 -4.55 -14.10
CA ILE A 91 27.24 -5.71 -13.53
C ILE A 91 27.97 -5.33 -12.24
N ALA A 92 28.78 -4.28 -12.26
CA ALA A 92 29.53 -3.84 -11.09
C ALA A 92 28.60 -3.49 -9.90
N LYS A 93 27.48 -2.80 -10.17
CA LYS A 93 26.46 -2.50 -9.14
C LYS A 93 25.80 -3.76 -8.58
N ALA A 94 25.47 -4.70 -9.45
CA ALA A 94 24.85 -5.97 -9.04
C ALA A 94 25.81 -6.81 -8.19
N GLU A 95 27.09 -6.86 -8.57
CA GLU A 95 28.15 -7.55 -7.82
C GLU A 95 28.37 -6.92 -6.44
N ASP A 96 28.42 -5.59 -6.34
CA ASP A 96 28.54 -4.89 -5.06
C ASP A 96 27.33 -5.17 -4.16
N THR A 97 26.12 -5.06 -4.71
CA THR A 97 24.88 -5.38 -3.99
C THR A 97 24.87 -6.83 -3.50
N ALA A 98 25.30 -7.77 -4.35
CA ALA A 98 25.39 -9.18 -3.98
C ALA A 98 26.42 -9.40 -2.86
N ALA A 99 27.57 -8.72 -2.91
CA ALA A 99 28.60 -8.80 -1.87
C ALA A 99 28.10 -8.26 -0.52
N VAL A 100 27.44 -7.10 -0.53
CA VAL A 100 26.81 -6.51 0.67
C VAL A 100 25.77 -7.47 1.26
N ASN A 101 24.88 -8.00 0.42
CA ASN A 101 23.83 -8.93 0.87
C ASN A 101 24.42 -10.23 1.41
N LYS A 102 25.47 -10.79 0.79
CA LYS A 102 26.16 -11.98 1.32
C LYS A 102 26.75 -11.74 2.70
N ARG A 103 27.40 -10.59 2.94
CA ARG A 103 27.92 -10.22 4.26
C ARG A 103 26.79 -10.10 5.30
N LYS A 104 25.68 -9.46 4.92
CA LYS A 104 24.51 -9.32 5.80
C LYS A 104 23.85 -10.67 6.12
N ILE A 105 23.76 -11.57 5.15
CA ILE A 105 23.24 -12.93 5.38
C ILE A 105 24.16 -13.67 6.34
N ALA A 106 25.48 -13.62 6.13
CA ALA A 106 26.44 -14.28 7.00
C ALA A 106 26.31 -13.80 8.47
N SER A 107 26.22 -12.49 8.70
CA SER A 107 26.03 -11.95 10.05
C SER A 107 24.70 -12.38 10.67
N LEU A 108 23.60 -12.36 9.89
CA LEU A 108 22.28 -12.79 10.38
C LEU A 108 22.21 -14.29 10.69
N VAL A 109 22.93 -15.12 9.94
CA VAL A 109 23.01 -16.57 10.19
C VAL A 109 23.73 -16.84 11.50
N GLU A 110 24.79 -16.09 11.80
CA GLU A 110 25.52 -16.18 13.06
C GLU A 110 24.66 -15.69 14.24
N GLU A 111 24.07 -14.50 14.14
CA GLU A 111 23.22 -13.92 15.18
C GLU A 111 21.96 -14.76 15.47
N ARG A 112 21.44 -15.45 14.44
CA ARG A 112 20.21 -16.25 14.50
C ARG A 112 20.51 -17.73 14.33
N ALA A 113 21.67 -18.17 14.79
CA ALA A 113 22.08 -19.57 14.73
C ALA A 113 20.97 -20.47 15.27
N ASP A 114 20.69 -21.54 14.51
CA ASP A 114 19.59 -22.44 14.82
C ASP A 114 19.98 -23.45 15.91
N THR A 115 20.05 -22.95 17.15
CA THR A 115 20.40 -23.75 18.32
C THR A 115 19.16 -24.36 18.97
N GLU A 116 19.33 -25.48 19.67
CA GLU A 116 18.25 -26.08 20.46
C GLU A 116 17.66 -25.11 21.50
N GLU A 117 18.51 -24.28 22.10
CA GLU A 117 18.10 -23.23 23.05
C GLU A 117 17.17 -22.20 22.38
N ARG A 118 17.52 -21.75 21.17
CA ARG A 118 16.69 -20.84 20.38
C ARG A 118 15.35 -21.47 20.03
N GLN A 119 15.35 -22.73 19.59
CA GLN A 119 14.12 -23.47 19.28
C GLN A 119 13.24 -23.67 20.53
N LEU A 120 13.82 -23.92 21.70
CA LEU A 120 13.09 -23.99 22.95
C LEU A 120 12.48 -22.63 23.34
N LYS A 121 13.25 -21.54 23.21
CA LYS A 121 12.77 -20.17 23.47
C LYS A 121 11.62 -19.79 22.53
N LEU A 122 11.69 -20.16 21.25
CA LEU A 122 10.63 -19.92 20.28
C LEU A 122 9.34 -20.68 20.60
N ARG A 123 9.46 -21.96 21.00
CA ARG A 123 8.31 -22.75 21.48
C ARG A 123 7.67 -22.14 22.72
N ARG A 124 8.47 -21.82 23.74
CA ARG A 124 7.99 -21.16 24.97
C ARG A 124 7.30 -19.81 24.67
N LEU A 125 7.84 -19.03 23.73
CA LEU A 125 7.23 -17.77 23.31
C LEU A 125 5.84 -18.01 22.69
N GLN A 126 5.71 -19.04 21.84
CA GLN A 126 4.43 -19.41 21.23
C GLN A 126 3.42 -19.87 22.29
N ASP A 127 3.83 -20.74 23.21
CA ASP A 127 2.98 -21.23 24.29
C ASP A 127 2.51 -20.09 25.20
N ASN A 128 3.42 -19.18 25.58
CA ASN A 128 3.09 -18.01 26.39
C ASN A 128 2.12 -17.07 25.66
N LYS A 129 2.29 -16.85 24.35
CA LYS A 129 1.34 -16.03 23.57
C LYS A 129 -0.06 -16.63 23.56
N GLN A 130 -0.17 -17.96 23.44
CA GLN A 130 -1.46 -18.64 23.51
C GLN A 130 -2.06 -18.52 24.92
N ARG A 131 -1.26 -18.70 25.96
CA ARG A 131 -1.70 -18.59 27.35
C ARG A 131 -2.16 -17.19 27.72
N VAL A 132 -1.44 -16.15 27.28
CA VAL A 132 -1.86 -14.74 27.45
C VAL A 132 -3.23 -14.53 26.81
N LYS A 133 -3.40 -14.96 25.55
CA LYS A 133 -4.70 -14.84 24.86
C LYS A 133 -5.83 -15.55 25.58
N GLN A 134 -5.58 -16.73 26.15
CA GLN A 134 -6.58 -17.47 26.93
C GLN A 134 -6.94 -16.73 28.21
N LEU A 135 -5.94 -16.25 28.96
CA LEU A 135 -6.15 -15.52 30.20
C LEU A 135 -6.84 -14.17 29.98
N GLU A 136 -6.53 -13.47 28.88
CA GLU A 136 -7.24 -12.24 28.50
C GLU A 136 -8.72 -12.52 28.23
N SER A 137 -9.04 -13.60 27.51
CA SER A 137 -10.42 -14.01 27.26
C SER A 137 -11.16 -14.37 28.55
N GLU A 138 -10.50 -15.10 29.46
CA GLU A 138 -11.07 -15.47 30.76
C GLU A 138 -11.27 -14.23 31.62
N TYR A 139 -10.29 -13.33 31.68
CA TYR A 139 -10.38 -12.07 32.40
C TYR A 139 -11.58 -11.23 31.93
N GLU A 140 -11.77 -11.06 30.62
CA GLU A 140 -12.92 -10.28 30.12
C GLU A 140 -14.27 -10.89 30.53
N THR A 141 -14.39 -12.21 30.65
CA THR A 141 -15.62 -12.83 31.18
C THR A 141 -15.83 -12.62 32.67
N LEU A 142 -14.75 -12.44 33.43
CA LEU A 142 -14.79 -12.31 34.90
C LEU A 142 -14.77 -10.86 35.36
N LYS A 143 -14.40 -9.92 34.49
CA LYS A 143 -14.15 -8.52 34.82
C LYS A 143 -15.36 -7.80 35.41
N GLU A 144 -16.57 -8.19 35.02
CA GLU A 144 -17.82 -7.63 35.58
C GLU A 144 -18.09 -8.09 37.02
N ASN A 145 -17.43 -9.16 37.47
CA ASN A 145 -17.58 -9.72 38.83
C ASN A 145 -16.44 -9.30 39.76
N ASP A 146 -15.94 -8.07 39.64
CA ASP A 146 -14.90 -7.56 40.54
C ASP A 146 -15.43 -7.52 41.99
N PRO A 147 -14.82 -8.29 42.93
CA PRO A 147 -15.27 -8.33 44.31
C PRO A 147 -15.32 -6.95 44.97
N ALA A 148 -14.41 -6.04 44.63
CA ALA A 148 -14.37 -4.70 45.20
C ALA A 148 -15.53 -3.83 44.69
N GLU A 149 -15.94 -3.98 43.43
CA GLU A 149 -17.11 -3.29 42.88
C GLU A 149 -18.41 -3.90 43.42
N LEU A 150 -18.48 -5.23 43.55
CA LEU A 150 -19.62 -5.92 44.15
C LEU A 150 -19.82 -5.51 45.62
N GLU A 151 -18.75 -5.38 46.40
CA GLU A 151 -18.81 -4.90 47.78
C GLU A 151 -19.34 -3.46 47.86
N LYS A 152 -18.88 -2.56 46.97
CA LYS A 152 -19.40 -1.18 46.89
C LYS A 152 -20.89 -1.17 46.59
N VAL A 153 -21.35 -1.94 45.60
CA VAL A 153 -22.77 -2.04 45.25
C VAL A 153 -23.58 -2.60 46.42
N THR A 154 -23.06 -3.60 47.12
CA THR A 154 -23.71 -4.20 48.28
C THR A 154 -23.87 -3.19 49.42
N ASN A 155 -22.80 -2.47 49.76
CA ASN A 155 -22.84 -1.44 50.81
C ASN A 155 -23.83 -0.31 50.47
N VAL A 156 -23.89 0.12 49.20
CA VAL A 156 -24.88 1.12 48.75
C VAL A 156 -26.30 0.55 48.84
N ALA A 157 -26.50 -0.71 48.44
CA ALA A 157 -27.80 -1.37 48.53
C ALA A 157 -28.29 -1.46 49.99
N GLU A 158 -27.40 -1.76 50.94
CA GLU A 158 -27.72 -1.76 52.38
C GLU A 158 -28.15 -0.37 52.87
N VAL A 159 -27.40 0.68 52.54
CA VAL A 159 -27.77 2.06 52.90
C VAL A 159 -29.12 2.47 52.28
N CYS A 160 -29.36 2.11 51.02
CA CYS A 160 -30.63 2.35 50.36
C CYS A 160 -31.78 1.58 51.02
N LYS A 161 -31.55 0.31 51.39
CA LYS A 161 -32.51 -0.55 52.07
C LYS A 161 -32.93 0.04 53.42
N ASP A 162 -31.95 0.43 54.24
CA ASP A 162 -32.19 1.08 55.53
C ASP A 162 -32.95 2.40 55.36
N GLY A 163 -32.60 3.19 54.33
CA GLY A 163 -33.28 4.42 53.98
C GLY A 163 -34.75 4.21 53.62
N VAL A 164 -35.05 3.21 52.78
CA VAL A 164 -36.43 2.84 52.41
C VAL A 164 -37.21 2.37 53.64
N ASN A 165 -36.62 1.48 54.45
CA ASN A 165 -37.27 0.96 55.66
C ASN A 165 -37.58 2.04 56.69
N ARG A 166 -36.68 3.03 56.85
CA ARG A 166 -36.94 4.19 57.70
C ARG A 166 -38.10 5.04 57.18
N TRP A 167 -38.23 5.23 55.87
CA TRP A 167 -39.37 5.96 55.30
C TRP A 167 -40.67 5.15 55.39
N THR A 168 -40.60 3.83 55.34
CA THR A 168 -41.72 2.93 55.66
C THR A 168 -42.19 3.15 57.10
N ASP A 169 -41.27 3.15 58.08
CA ASP A 169 -41.59 3.44 59.49
C ASP A 169 -42.21 4.82 59.68
N ASN A 170 -41.64 5.84 59.03
CA ASN A 170 -42.16 7.20 59.09
C ASN A 170 -43.60 7.27 58.52
N THR A 171 -43.85 6.59 57.40
CA THR A 171 -45.18 6.50 56.79
C THR A 171 -46.19 5.88 57.73
N TRP A 172 -45.84 4.77 58.38
CA TRP A 172 -46.70 4.14 59.40
C TRP A 172 -46.91 5.00 60.63
N SER A 173 -45.88 5.73 61.07
CA SER A 173 -45.95 6.66 62.20
C SER A 173 -46.90 7.83 61.92
N ILE A 174 -46.82 8.41 60.72
CA ILE A 174 -47.73 9.46 60.26
C ILE A 174 -49.16 8.93 60.20
N LYS A 175 -49.38 7.73 59.63
CA LYS A 175 -50.70 7.10 59.61
C LYS A 175 -51.27 6.95 61.03
N SER A 176 -50.49 6.38 61.94
CA SER A 176 -50.87 6.19 63.35
C SER A 176 -51.25 7.52 64.02
N TRP A 177 -50.48 8.59 63.80
CA TRP A 177 -50.78 9.91 64.35
C TRP A 177 -52.04 10.54 63.74
N MET A 178 -52.25 10.43 62.42
CA MET A 178 -53.45 10.96 61.75
C MET A 178 -54.72 10.25 62.25
N VAL A 179 -54.67 8.93 62.43
CA VAL A 179 -55.80 8.17 62.97
C VAL A 179 -56.06 8.53 64.44
N LYS A 180 -55.03 8.48 65.29
CA LYS A 180 -55.19 8.64 66.75
C LYS A 180 -55.43 10.08 67.20
N THR A 181 -54.76 11.05 66.57
CA THR A 181 -54.77 12.45 67.02
C THR A 181 -55.77 13.31 66.24
N ARG A 182 -56.00 13.00 64.96
CA ARG A 182 -56.92 13.76 64.09
C ARG A 182 -58.27 13.08 63.87
N GLY A 183 -58.44 11.83 64.34
CA GLY A 183 -59.70 11.09 64.24
C GLY A 183 -60.07 10.66 62.82
N MET A 184 -59.09 10.60 61.90
CA MET A 184 -59.33 10.17 60.52
C MET A 184 -59.52 8.65 60.43
N SER A 185 -60.29 8.20 59.43
CA SER A 185 -60.45 6.76 59.17
C SER A 185 -59.16 6.17 58.59
N GLY A 186 -58.79 4.95 58.99
CA GLY A 186 -57.56 4.30 58.50
C GLY A 186 -57.53 4.12 56.98
N ALA A 187 -58.67 3.80 56.36
CA ALA A 187 -58.80 3.61 54.92
C ALA A 187 -58.60 4.91 54.12
N ASP A 188 -59.09 6.04 54.63
CA ASP A 188 -58.89 7.34 53.99
C ASP A 188 -57.43 7.79 54.08
N VAL A 189 -56.76 7.53 55.20
CA VAL A 189 -55.33 7.82 55.39
C VAL A 189 -54.46 6.93 54.50
N ASP A 190 -54.80 5.65 54.36
CA ASP A 190 -54.11 4.73 53.43
C ASP A 190 -54.23 5.20 51.99
N LYS A 191 -55.42 5.64 51.57
CA LYS A 191 -55.62 6.23 50.24
C LYS A 191 -54.83 7.53 50.06
N TYR A 192 -54.73 8.36 51.10
CA TYR A 192 -54.01 9.65 51.05
C TYR A 192 -52.49 9.47 50.99
N LEU A 193 -51.93 8.58 51.81
CA LEU A 193 -50.50 8.25 51.84
C LEU A 193 -50.10 7.22 50.76
N GLN A 194 -51.07 6.72 50.00
CA GLN A 194 -50.90 5.72 48.94
C GLN A 194 -50.31 4.40 49.46
N ILE A 195 -50.68 4.01 50.68
CA ILE A 195 -50.28 2.74 51.30
C ILE A 195 -51.08 1.62 50.62
N LYS A 196 -50.36 0.71 49.95
CA LYS A 196 -50.92 -0.49 49.33
C LYS A 196 -50.95 -1.66 50.32
N ALA A 197 -51.68 -2.73 49.98
CA ALA A 197 -51.81 -3.91 50.85
C ALA A 197 -50.49 -4.66 51.07
N ASP A 198 -49.56 -4.54 50.13
CA ASP A 198 -48.21 -5.14 50.13
C ASP A 198 -47.12 -4.14 50.56
N PHE A 199 -47.51 -2.97 51.08
CA PHE A 199 -46.56 -1.98 51.56
C PHE A 199 -45.94 -2.46 52.89
N ASP A 200 -44.68 -2.87 52.83
CA ASP A 200 -43.94 -3.35 53.99
C ASP A 200 -42.44 -3.04 53.82
N HIS A 201 -41.64 -3.40 54.82
CA HIS A 201 -40.20 -3.37 54.75
C HIS A 201 -39.65 -4.26 53.62
N VAL A 202 -38.51 -3.84 53.08
CA VAL A 202 -37.70 -4.59 52.09
C VAL A 202 -36.54 -5.26 52.82
#